data_AF-A0A2D6XLV7-F1
#
_entry.id   AF-A0A2D6XLV7-F1
#
_cell.length_a   1.000
_cell.length_b   1.000
_cell.length_c   1.000
_cell.angle_alpha   90.00
_cell.angle_beta   90.00
_cell.angle_gamma   90.00
#
_symmetry.space_group_name_H-M   'P 1'
#
loop_
_entity.id
_entity.type
_entity.pdbx_description
1 polymer ?
#
loop_
_entity_poly.entity_id
_entity_poly.type
_entity_poly.pdbx_seq_one_letter_code
_entity_poly.pdbx_strand_id
1 'polypeptide(L)'
;MNFKDYHNINEAFDNPYKFEVDRNPELTTYTFNVDDAPQPYTIEAAFDDDRILSNFINRASIDMYDPYVAEYYPEALNPASAKVHEFAFTDKATGELSKNAKSGHSATRTIGTIIHIAAHYIQTTEPNVILFTGAKEENRGKVYDMLVRNVLKSGAFPNYFYFKDEYKKDTRFWVFDSRKVPYMDDETFQEFLEIEQLKPDYI
;
A
#
# COMPACT_ATOMS: atom_id res chain seq x y z
N MET A 1 -7.12 -9.20 20.58
CA MET A 1 -7.59 -10.44 19.91
C MET A 1 -6.38 -10.99 19.17
N ASN A 2 -5.85 -12.16 19.57
CA ASN A 2 -4.67 -12.73 18.90
C ASN A 2 -5.08 -13.35 17.56
N PHE A 3 -4.31 -13.06 16.51
CA PHE A 3 -4.43 -13.63 15.17
C PHE A 3 -4.49 -15.17 15.26
N LYS A 4 -5.63 -15.77 14.92
CA LYS A 4 -5.87 -17.21 15.18
C LYS A 4 -5.10 -18.14 14.22
N ASP A 5 -4.67 -17.67 13.05
CA ASP A 5 -4.19 -18.55 11.98
C ASP A 5 -2.88 -18.07 11.31
N TYR A 6 -1.89 -17.66 12.12
CA TYR A 6 -0.56 -17.31 11.58
C TYR A 6 0.10 -18.49 10.84
N HIS A 7 -0.21 -19.73 11.24
CA HIS A 7 0.35 -20.94 10.68
C HIS A 7 -0.28 -21.40 9.35
N ASN A 8 -1.46 -20.85 8.96
CA ASN A 8 -2.16 -21.18 7.71
C ASN A 8 -2.08 -20.04 6.68
N ILE A 9 -1.06 -19.18 6.75
CA ILE A 9 -0.89 -18.02 5.86
C ILE A 9 -0.78 -18.39 4.37
N ASN A 10 -0.31 -19.59 4.05
CA ASN A 10 -0.21 -20.07 2.68
C ASN A 10 -1.59 -20.34 2.06
N GLU A 11 -2.54 -20.90 2.83
CA GLU A 11 -3.89 -21.20 2.34
C GLU A 11 -4.64 -19.93 1.92
N ALA A 12 -4.40 -18.83 2.62
CA ALA A 12 -4.93 -17.51 2.27
C ALA A 12 -4.37 -16.92 0.97
N PHE A 13 -3.20 -17.39 0.53
CA PHE A 13 -2.59 -17.00 -0.74
C PHE A 13 -2.98 -17.94 -1.88
N ASP A 14 -3.16 -19.23 -1.59
CA ASP A 14 -3.52 -20.23 -2.59
C ASP A 14 -4.97 -20.06 -3.08
N ASN A 15 -5.85 -19.51 -2.24
CA ASN A 15 -7.26 -19.30 -2.56
C ASN A 15 -7.72 -17.88 -2.22
N PRO A 16 -7.24 -16.82 -2.90
CA PRO A 16 -7.76 -15.47 -2.68
C PRO A 16 -9.26 -15.42 -3.01
N TYR A 17 -9.98 -14.44 -2.46
CA TYR A 17 -11.34 -14.16 -2.94
C TYR A 17 -11.26 -13.72 -4.39
N LYS A 18 -12.22 -14.15 -5.21
CA LYS A 18 -12.40 -13.57 -6.53
C LYS A 18 -12.83 -12.13 -6.36
N PHE A 19 -12.14 -11.23 -7.05
CA PHE A 19 -12.50 -9.82 -7.09
C PHE A 19 -12.91 -9.42 -8.51
N GLU A 20 -13.84 -8.49 -8.58
CA GLU A 20 -14.22 -7.77 -9.79
C GLU A 20 -13.45 -6.45 -9.83
N VAL A 21 -13.17 -5.97 -11.04
CA VAL A 21 -12.46 -4.71 -11.27
C VAL A 21 -13.38 -3.81 -12.06
N ASP A 22 -13.70 -2.64 -11.52
CA ASP A 22 -14.36 -1.57 -12.25
C ASP A 22 -13.36 -0.43 -12.48
N ARG A 23 -13.32 0.06 -13.71
CA ARG A 23 -12.38 1.09 -14.15
C ARG A 23 -13.17 2.25 -14.71
N ASN A 24 -13.17 3.35 -13.97
CA ASN A 24 -13.67 4.61 -14.48
C ASN A 24 -12.49 5.62 -14.63
N PRO A 25 -12.71 6.77 -15.28
CA PRO A 25 -11.65 7.76 -15.50
C PRO A 25 -11.04 8.35 -14.22
N GLU A 26 -11.73 8.24 -13.09
CA GLU A 26 -11.36 8.83 -11.80
C GLU A 26 -10.71 7.81 -10.86
N LEU A 27 -11.13 6.55 -10.90
CA LEU A 27 -10.73 5.53 -9.94
C LEU A 27 -10.83 4.10 -10.53
N THR A 28 -9.86 3.26 -10.15
CA THR A 28 -9.96 1.81 -10.31
C THR A 28 -10.40 1.20 -8.98
N THR A 29 -11.58 0.59 -8.97
CA THR A 29 -12.14 -0.07 -7.78
C THR A 29 -12.09 -1.59 -7.92
N TYR A 30 -11.91 -2.24 -6.77
CA TYR A 30 -11.80 -3.67 -6.61
C TYR A 30 -12.85 -4.13 -5.62
N THR A 31 -13.75 -5.02 -6.04
CA THR A 31 -14.84 -5.50 -5.20
C THR A 31 -14.73 -7.00 -5.01
N PHE A 32 -14.81 -7.48 -3.77
CA PHE A 32 -14.84 -8.92 -3.46
C PHE A 32 -15.77 -9.24 -2.30
N ASN A 33 -16.33 -10.45 -2.31
CA ASN A 33 -17.23 -10.93 -1.27
C ASN A 33 -16.46 -11.84 -0.30
N VAL A 34 -16.57 -11.53 0.99
CA VAL A 34 -16.12 -12.40 2.07
C VAL A 34 -17.26 -13.37 2.38
N ASP A 35 -17.14 -14.58 1.83
CA ASP A 35 -18.19 -15.60 1.82
C ASP A 35 -18.09 -16.66 2.94
N ASP A 36 -16.94 -16.73 3.62
CA ASP A 36 -16.63 -17.69 4.66
C ASP A 36 -16.83 -17.15 6.10
N ALA A 37 -17.37 -15.93 6.23
CA ALA A 37 -17.75 -15.34 7.50
C ALA A 37 -19.16 -15.80 7.96
N PRO A 38 -19.45 -15.83 9.28
CA PRO A 38 -20.79 -16.15 9.80
C PRO A 38 -21.91 -15.28 9.22
N GLN A 39 -21.57 -14.05 8.81
CA GLN A 39 -22.42 -13.16 8.04
C GLN A 39 -21.58 -12.66 6.85
N PRO A 40 -21.85 -13.12 5.62
CA PRO A 40 -21.12 -12.67 4.44
C PRO A 40 -21.26 -11.16 4.21
N TYR A 41 -20.21 -10.55 3.70
CA TYR A 41 -20.15 -9.11 3.43
C TYR A 41 -19.28 -8.81 2.21
N THR A 42 -19.49 -7.64 1.61
CA THR A 42 -18.71 -7.16 0.46
C THR A 42 -17.67 -6.15 0.93
N ILE A 43 -16.45 -6.28 0.42
CA ILE A 43 -15.39 -5.27 0.55
C ILE A 43 -15.22 -4.61 -0.81
N GLU A 44 -15.07 -3.29 -0.79
CA GLU A 44 -14.63 -2.50 -1.92
C GLU A 44 -13.35 -1.76 -1.52
N ALA A 45 -12.39 -1.73 -2.43
CA ALA A 45 -11.09 -1.13 -2.23
C ALA A 45 -10.62 -0.42 -3.50
N ALA A 46 -9.76 0.58 -3.35
CA ALA A 46 -9.21 1.33 -4.45
C ALA A 46 -7.81 1.84 -4.12
N PHE A 47 -7.16 2.43 -5.12
CA PHE A 47 -5.91 3.16 -4.96
C PHE A 47 -6.17 4.66 -5.16
N ASP A 48 -5.93 5.46 -4.14
CA ASP A 48 -5.91 6.93 -4.21
C ASP A 48 -4.60 7.36 -4.90
N ASP A 49 -4.68 8.05 -6.05
CA ASP A 49 -3.51 8.52 -6.81
C ASP A 49 -3.33 10.04 -6.82
N ASP A 50 -4.06 10.76 -5.97
CA ASP A 50 -4.03 12.23 -5.89
C ASP A 50 -2.78 12.77 -5.17
N ARG A 51 -1.84 11.89 -4.80
CA ARG A 51 -0.69 12.24 -3.97
C ARG A 51 0.61 12.10 -4.75
N ILE A 52 1.48 13.08 -4.53
CA ILE A 52 2.87 13.05 -4.98
C ILE A 52 3.79 12.71 -3.80
N LEU A 53 4.95 12.13 -4.09
CA LEU A 53 5.88 11.64 -3.06
C LEU A 53 6.40 12.77 -2.17
N SER A 54 6.56 13.99 -2.70
CA SER A 54 6.94 15.17 -1.90
C SER A 54 5.95 15.50 -0.79
N ASN A 55 4.68 15.06 -0.89
CA ASN A 55 3.68 15.23 0.18
C ASN A 55 4.00 14.39 1.43
N PHE A 56 4.95 13.45 1.32
CA PHE A 56 5.38 12.55 2.40
C PHE A 56 6.80 12.86 2.88
N ILE A 57 7.42 13.94 2.41
CA ILE A 57 8.76 14.37 2.81
C ILE A 57 8.67 15.42 3.92
N ASN A 58 9.64 15.38 4.84
CA ASN A 58 9.77 16.32 5.93
C ASN A 58 9.80 17.75 5.44
N ARG A 59 8.93 18.59 6.01
CA ARG A 59 8.97 20.03 5.74
C ARG A 59 10.33 20.63 6.08
N ALA A 60 11.01 20.12 7.12
CA ALA A 60 12.37 20.54 7.47
C ALA A 60 13.43 20.06 6.46
N SER A 61 13.12 19.03 5.67
CA SER A 61 14.01 18.45 4.64
C SER A 61 13.59 18.84 3.22
N ILE A 62 12.56 19.68 3.05
CA ILE A 62 11.97 20.02 1.75
C ILE A 62 13.01 20.63 0.79
N ASP A 63 13.95 21.40 1.34
CA ASP A 63 15.02 22.05 0.58
C ASP A 63 16.24 21.14 0.36
N MET A 64 16.26 19.94 0.96
CA MET A 64 17.41 19.01 0.92
C MET A 64 17.19 17.85 -0.03
N TYR A 65 15.96 17.33 -0.15
CA TYR A 65 15.71 16.14 -0.95
C TYR A 65 15.88 16.39 -2.45
N ASP A 66 15.47 17.57 -2.94
CA ASP A 66 15.57 17.92 -4.36
C ASP A 66 17.03 17.98 -4.83
N PRO A 67 17.94 18.73 -4.16
CA PRO A 67 19.36 18.69 -4.46
C PRO A 67 19.96 17.29 -4.34
N TYR A 68 19.59 16.54 -3.30
CA TYR A 68 20.09 15.18 -3.08
C TYR A 68 19.71 14.23 -4.22
N VAL A 69 18.44 14.21 -4.62
CA VAL A 69 17.98 13.36 -5.73
C VAL A 69 18.64 13.81 -7.04
N ALA A 70 18.76 15.11 -7.30
CA ALA A 70 19.42 15.60 -8.50
C ALA A 70 20.92 15.26 -8.56
N GLU A 71 21.61 15.22 -7.42
CA GLU A 71 23.04 14.92 -7.35
C GLU A 71 23.31 13.41 -7.50
N TYR A 72 22.61 12.57 -6.74
CA TYR A 72 22.89 11.13 -6.67
C TYR A 72 22.06 10.29 -7.65
N TYR A 73 20.91 10.81 -8.09
CA TYR A 73 19.95 10.10 -8.93
C TYR A 73 19.41 10.99 -10.07
N PRO A 74 20.28 11.57 -10.93
CA PRO A 74 19.91 12.62 -11.89
C PRO A 74 18.87 12.19 -12.95
N GLU A 75 18.77 10.89 -13.23
CA GLU A 75 17.84 10.32 -14.21
C GLU A 75 16.50 9.86 -13.57
N ALA A 76 16.39 9.96 -12.24
CA ALA A 76 15.17 9.57 -11.52
C ALA A 76 14.08 10.63 -11.64
N LEU A 77 12.83 10.22 -11.45
CA LEU A 77 11.74 11.16 -11.25
C LEU A 77 11.96 11.92 -9.95
N ASN A 78 11.91 13.25 -10.00
CA ASN A 78 11.90 14.05 -8.79
C ASN A 78 10.67 13.67 -7.91
N PRO A 79 10.78 13.63 -6.56
CA PRO A 79 9.64 13.34 -5.68
C PRO A 79 8.37 14.17 -5.92
N ALA A 80 8.48 15.42 -6.39
CA ALA A 80 7.32 16.24 -6.74
C ALA A 80 6.58 15.76 -8.01
N SER A 81 7.23 14.93 -8.83
CA SER A 81 6.66 14.33 -10.05
C SER A 81 6.33 12.85 -9.89
N ALA A 82 6.71 12.22 -8.77
CA ALA A 82 6.44 10.82 -8.50
C ALA A 82 5.08 10.66 -7.83
N LYS A 83 4.13 9.96 -8.48
CA LYS A 83 2.83 9.62 -7.87
C LYS A 83 2.95 8.52 -6.81
N VAL A 84 2.22 8.68 -5.72
CA VAL A 84 2.03 7.68 -4.67
C VAL A 84 0.58 7.21 -4.71
N HIS A 85 0.41 5.91 -4.97
CA HIS A 85 -0.89 5.26 -5.03
C HIS A 85 -1.17 4.60 -3.68
N GLU A 86 -2.01 5.20 -2.84
CA GLU A 86 -2.30 4.68 -1.51
C GLU A 86 -3.50 3.73 -1.54
N PHE A 87 -3.32 2.51 -1.01
CA PHE A 87 -4.41 1.54 -0.92
C PHE A 87 -5.37 1.93 0.21
N ALA A 88 -6.66 2.05 -0.11
CA ALA A 88 -7.71 2.35 0.84
C ALA A 88 -8.98 1.52 0.57
N PHE A 89 -9.79 1.34 1.61
CA PHE A 89 -11.11 0.71 1.48
C PHE A 89 -12.14 1.79 1.20
N THR A 90 -13.13 1.52 0.37
CA THR A 90 -14.27 2.43 0.19
C THR A 90 -15.43 1.97 1.06
N ASP A 91 -16.14 2.93 1.67
CA ASP A 91 -17.47 2.65 2.19
C ASP A 91 -18.45 2.68 1.00
N LYS A 92 -18.99 1.51 0.63
CA LYS A 92 -19.90 1.35 -0.51
C LYS A 92 -21.16 2.24 -0.43
N ALA A 93 -21.57 2.68 0.76
CA ALA A 93 -22.74 3.54 0.94
C ALA A 93 -22.44 5.02 0.69
N THR A 94 -21.21 5.47 0.91
CA THR A 94 -20.82 6.89 0.81
C THR A 94 -19.81 7.19 -0.31
N GLY A 95 -19.12 6.17 -0.81
CA GLY A 95 -17.99 6.31 -1.73
C GLY A 95 -16.72 6.85 -1.07
N GLU A 96 -16.72 7.08 0.25
CA GLU A 96 -15.57 7.64 0.96
C GLU A 96 -14.48 6.60 1.19
N LEU A 97 -13.23 6.99 0.94
CA LEU A 97 -12.05 6.16 1.22
C LEU A 97 -11.72 6.19 2.72
N SER A 98 -11.89 5.04 3.38
CA SER A 98 -11.43 4.77 4.74
C SER A 98 -10.16 3.94 4.74
N LYS A 99 -9.14 4.45 5.45
CA LYS A 99 -7.86 3.76 5.69
C LYS A 99 -7.97 2.69 6.79
N ASN A 100 -9.07 2.70 7.54
CA ASN A 100 -9.29 1.82 8.67
C ASN A 100 -10.43 0.86 8.34
N ALA A 101 -10.08 -0.35 7.90
CA ALA A 101 -11.03 -1.46 7.89
C ALA A 101 -11.46 -1.74 9.34
N LYS A 102 -12.65 -1.26 9.70
CA LYS A 102 -13.26 -1.46 11.02
C LYS A 102 -13.46 -2.96 11.25
N SER A 103 -12.56 -3.51 12.07
CA SER A 103 -12.76 -4.61 13.02
C SER A 103 -13.84 -5.64 12.66
N GLY A 104 -13.48 -6.59 11.80
CA GLY A 104 -14.26 -7.81 11.55
C GLY A 104 -13.42 -8.96 10.99
N HIS A 105 -12.10 -8.92 11.17
CA HIS A 105 -11.17 -9.77 10.43
C HIS A 105 -10.63 -10.91 11.27
N SER A 106 -11.28 -12.06 11.18
CA SER A 106 -10.61 -13.35 11.35
C SER A 106 -9.79 -13.77 10.11
N ALA A 107 -9.50 -12.86 9.15
CA ALA A 107 -9.41 -13.17 7.73
C ALA A 107 -8.01 -13.00 7.09
N THR A 108 -7.13 -14.00 7.25
CA THR A 108 -5.86 -14.10 6.51
C THR A 108 -6.09 -14.04 4.98
N ARG A 109 -7.18 -14.63 4.49
CA ARG A 109 -7.61 -14.63 3.08
C ARG A 109 -7.95 -13.24 2.54
N THR A 110 -8.48 -12.34 3.38
CA THR A 110 -8.70 -10.93 2.99
C THR A 110 -7.37 -10.23 2.77
N ILE A 111 -6.39 -10.42 3.65
CA ILE A 111 -5.05 -9.84 3.50
C ILE A 111 -4.36 -10.41 2.24
N GLY A 112 -4.47 -11.73 2.02
CA GLY A 112 -4.00 -12.37 0.80
C GLY A 112 -4.64 -11.79 -0.47
N THR A 113 -5.95 -11.51 -0.42
CA THR A 113 -6.69 -10.89 -1.54
C THR A 113 -6.25 -9.45 -1.80
N ILE A 114 -6.01 -8.65 -0.76
CA ILE A 114 -5.45 -7.29 -0.89
C ILE A 114 -4.10 -7.31 -1.61
N ILE A 115 -3.26 -8.29 -1.27
CA ILE A 115 -1.95 -8.46 -1.91
C ILE A 115 -2.08 -8.89 -3.37
N HIS A 116 -3.08 -9.71 -3.72
CA HIS A 116 -3.38 -10.02 -5.12
C HIS A 116 -3.92 -8.81 -5.90
N ILE A 117 -4.75 -7.98 -5.26
CA ILE A 117 -5.23 -6.71 -5.83
C ILE A 117 -4.03 -5.79 -6.11
N ALA A 118 -3.11 -5.66 -5.17
CA ALA A 118 -1.86 -4.91 -5.33
C ALA A 118 -1.02 -5.42 -6.50
N ALA A 119 -0.79 -6.73 -6.57
CA ALA A 119 -0.06 -7.38 -7.65
C ALA A 119 -0.71 -7.11 -9.02
N HIS A 120 -2.02 -7.29 -9.11
CA HIS A 120 -2.80 -6.98 -10.32
C HIS A 120 -2.70 -5.50 -10.70
N TYR A 121 -2.78 -4.59 -9.73
CA TYR A 121 -2.64 -3.15 -9.98
C TYR A 121 -1.26 -2.83 -10.55
N ILE A 122 -0.17 -3.33 -9.94
CA ILE A 122 1.19 -3.17 -10.46
C ILE A 122 1.29 -3.64 -11.91
N GLN A 123 0.76 -4.84 -12.23
CA GLN A 123 0.81 -5.40 -13.58
C GLN A 123 0.04 -4.58 -14.62
N THR A 124 -0.98 -3.83 -14.20
CA THR A 124 -1.89 -3.16 -15.12
C THR A 124 -1.69 -1.66 -15.23
N THR A 125 -1.06 -1.02 -14.23
CA THR A 125 -0.87 0.44 -14.19
C THR A 125 0.59 0.87 -14.07
N GLU A 126 1.51 -0.03 -13.70
CA GLU A 126 2.94 0.27 -13.46
C GLU A 126 3.17 1.54 -12.60
N PRO A 127 2.57 1.63 -11.39
CA PRO A 127 2.64 2.82 -10.56
C PRO A 127 4.07 3.07 -10.06
N ASN A 128 4.43 4.34 -9.84
CA ASN A 128 5.77 4.70 -9.37
C ASN A 128 6.00 4.21 -7.94
N VAL A 129 5.04 4.48 -7.06
CA VAL A 129 5.03 4.08 -5.65
C VAL A 129 3.63 3.65 -5.27
N ILE A 130 3.51 2.56 -4.53
CA ILE A 130 2.31 2.12 -3.83
C ILE A 130 2.56 2.18 -2.33
N LEU A 131 1.59 2.68 -1.59
CA LEU A 131 1.61 2.75 -0.13
C LEU A 131 0.50 1.87 0.47
N PHE A 132 0.89 0.90 1.31
CA PHE A 132 -0.04 0.16 2.16
C PHE A 132 0.18 0.51 3.63
N THR A 133 -0.90 0.59 4.39
CA THR A 133 -0.84 0.82 5.83
C THR A 133 -1.51 -0.34 6.57
N GLY A 134 -0.80 -0.96 7.51
CA GLY A 134 -1.30 -2.05 8.34
C GLY A 134 -1.22 -1.73 9.83
N ALA A 135 -2.35 -1.84 10.55
CA ALA A 135 -2.39 -1.60 11.99
C ALA A 135 -1.56 -2.61 12.81
N LYS A 136 -0.78 -2.12 13.79
CA LYS A 136 0.09 -2.92 14.67
C LYS A 136 -0.68 -3.78 15.66
N GLU A 137 -1.80 -3.27 16.18
CA GLU A 137 -2.57 -3.91 17.28
C GLU A 137 -3.13 -5.30 16.90
N GLU A 138 -3.05 -5.69 15.63
CA GLU A 138 -3.55 -6.97 15.11
C GLU A 138 -2.49 -7.82 14.39
N ASN A 139 -1.19 -7.55 14.57
CA ASN A 139 -0.09 -8.19 13.82
C ASN A 139 -0.18 -8.07 12.28
N ARG A 140 -1.07 -7.22 11.73
CA ARG A 140 -1.24 -7.06 10.27
C ARG A 140 0.05 -6.65 9.58
N GLY A 141 0.89 -5.84 10.23
CA GLY A 141 2.22 -5.47 9.70
C GLY A 141 3.12 -6.68 9.42
N LYS A 142 3.14 -7.69 10.30
CA LYS A 142 3.94 -8.92 10.06
C LYS A 142 3.40 -9.72 8.88
N VAL A 143 2.07 -9.80 8.75
CA VAL A 143 1.39 -10.52 7.67
C VAL A 143 1.66 -9.82 6.33
N TYR A 144 1.48 -8.50 6.26
CA TYR A 144 1.80 -7.72 5.06
C TYR A 144 3.27 -7.85 4.65
N ASP A 145 4.21 -7.77 5.61
CA ASP A 145 5.64 -7.94 5.31
C ASP A 145 5.94 -9.31 4.68
N MET A 146 5.39 -10.40 5.25
CA MET A 146 5.56 -11.74 4.67
C MET A 146 4.96 -11.84 3.26
N LEU A 147 3.78 -11.27 3.05
CA LEU A 147 3.07 -11.38 1.78
C LEU A 147 3.69 -10.53 0.67
N VAL A 148 4.10 -9.28 0.97
CA VAL A 148 4.82 -8.43 0.03
C VAL A 148 6.14 -9.08 -0.37
N ARG A 149 6.89 -9.66 0.59
CA ARG A 149 8.10 -10.44 0.29
C ARG A 149 7.83 -11.59 -0.66
N ASN A 150 6.77 -12.37 -0.42
CA ASN A 150 6.45 -13.52 -1.27
C ASN A 150 6.11 -13.10 -2.70
N VAL A 151 5.30 -12.04 -2.86
CA VAL A 151 4.94 -11.51 -4.17
C VAL A 151 6.16 -10.97 -4.92
N LEU A 152 6.99 -10.15 -4.28
CA LEU A 152 8.17 -9.57 -4.94
C LEU A 152 9.26 -10.61 -5.22
N LYS A 153 9.45 -11.61 -4.34
CA LYS A 153 10.39 -12.72 -4.57
C LYS A 153 9.96 -13.70 -5.66
N SER A 154 8.71 -13.68 -6.11
CA SER A 154 8.24 -14.52 -7.22
C SER A 154 8.96 -14.24 -8.55
N GLY A 155 9.66 -13.10 -8.65
CA GLY A 155 10.29 -12.65 -9.90
C GLY A 155 9.32 -12.03 -10.90
N ALA A 156 8.02 -11.99 -10.59
CA ALA A 156 7.01 -11.38 -11.44
C ALA A 156 7.13 -9.85 -11.51
N PHE A 157 7.86 -9.23 -10.57
CA PHE A 157 8.00 -7.79 -10.43
C PHE A 157 9.48 -7.39 -10.31
N PRO A 158 10.31 -7.62 -11.34
CA PRO A 158 11.77 -7.54 -11.24
C PRO A 158 12.30 -6.14 -10.90
N ASN A 159 11.50 -5.10 -11.14
CA ASN A 159 11.87 -3.71 -10.90
C ASN A 159 11.18 -3.13 -9.66
N TYR A 160 10.31 -3.89 -8.99
CA TYR A 160 9.64 -3.42 -7.79
C TYR A 160 10.36 -3.89 -6.55
N PHE A 161 10.70 -2.92 -5.71
CA PHE A 161 11.33 -3.11 -4.42
C PHE A 161 10.40 -2.60 -3.33
N TYR A 162 10.70 -2.92 -2.09
CA TYR A 162 9.96 -2.35 -0.99
C TYR A 162 10.82 -2.21 0.26
N PHE A 163 10.48 -1.19 1.05
CA PHE A 163 10.86 -1.12 2.46
C PHE A 163 9.61 -0.89 3.30
N LYS A 164 9.77 -1.05 4.62
CA LYS A 164 8.71 -0.77 5.57
C LYS A 164 9.24 0.17 6.64
N ASP A 165 8.36 1.02 7.13
CA ASP A 165 8.62 1.84 8.31
C ASP A 165 7.52 1.70 9.34
N GLU A 166 7.83 2.12 10.56
CA GLU A 166 6.92 2.04 11.69
C GLU A 166 6.46 3.45 12.07
N TYR A 167 5.16 3.71 12.03
CA TYR A 167 4.58 5.01 12.37
C TYR A 167 3.46 4.88 13.39
N LYS A 168 3.59 5.54 14.55
CA LYS A 168 2.57 5.50 15.62
C LYS A 168 2.10 4.05 15.86
N LYS A 169 0.85 3.75 15.49
CA LYS A 169 0.18 2.47 15.65
C LYS A 169 0.11 1.64 14.37
N ASP A 170 0.73 2.08 13.29
CA ASP A 170 0.69 1.45 11.98
C ASP A 170 2.09 1.11 11.44
N THR A 171 2.17 0.10 10.59
CA THR A 171 3.33 -0.22 9.76
C THR A 171 3.00 0.19 8.33
N ARG A 172 3.85 1.00 7.71
CA ARG A 172 3.70 1.41 6.31
C ARG A 172 4.61 0.57 5.41
N PHE A 173 4.10 0.21 4.24
CA PHE A 173 4.83 -0.55 3.23
C PHE A 173 4.91 0.30 1.97
N TRP A 174 6.12 0.67 1.60
CA TRP A 174 6.43 1.45 0.41
C TRP A 174 6.91 0.49 -0.66
N VAL A 175 6.07 0.21 -1.67
CA VAL A 175 6.42 -0.63 -2.82
C VAL A 175 6.66 0.27 -4.00
N PHE A 176 7.82 0.22 -4.66
CA PHE A 176 8.22 1.23 -5.63
C PHE A 176 8.96 0.64 -6.83
N ASP A 177 8.81 1.27 -8.01
CA ASP A 177 9.55 0.94 -9.23
C ASP A 177 10.94 1.58 -9.19
N SER A 178 11.97 0.78 -8.93
CA SER A 178 13.35 1.25 -8.78
C SER A 178 13.94 1.84 -10.05
N ARG A 179 13.33 1.62 -11.22
CA ARG A 179 13.74 2.31 -12.46
C ARG A 179 13.33 3.78 -12.46
N LYS A 180 12.25 4.13 -11.75
CA LYS A 180 11.66 5.48 -11.75
C LYS A 180 12.07 6.27 -10.52
N VAL A 181 12.11 5.61 -9.36
CA VAL A 181 12.39 6.24 -8.06
C VAL A 181 13.43 5.44 -7.26
N PRO A 182 14.64 5.20 -7.82
CA PRO A 182 15.68 4.38 -7.19
C PRO A 182 16.10 4.84 -5.79
N TYR A 183 16.05 6.15 -5.53
CA TYR A 183 16.39 6.74 -4.22
C TYR A 183 15.47 6.27 -3.09
N MET A 184 14.30 5.68 -3.38
CA MET A 184 13.45 5.07 -2.35
C MET A 184 14.13 3.88 -1.66
N ASP A 185 15.15 3.26 -2.28
CA ASP A 185 15.96 2.20 -1.67
C ASP A 185 17.12 2.74 -0.83
N ASP A 186 17.35 4.07 -0.83
CA ASP A 186 18.43 4.71 -0.09
C ASP A 186 18.01 5.03 1.34
N GLU A 187 18.71 4.47 2.33
CA GLU A 187 18.46 4.72 3.75
C GLU A 187 18.53 6.22 4.11
N THR A 188 19.41 7.00 3.45
CA THR A 188 19.51 8.45 3.67
C THR A 188 18.27 9.18 3.17
N PHE A 189 17.76 8.80 2.00
CA PHE A 189 16.51 9.39 1.50
C PHE A 189 15.32 8.98 2.37
N GLN A 190 15.29 7.73 2.86
CA GLN A 190 14.23 7.25 3.74
C GLN A 190 14.15 8.07 5.03
N GLU A 191 15.26 8.64 5.53
CA GLU A 191 15.25 9.58 6.66
C GLU A 191 14.51 10.89 6.36
N PHE A 192 14.43 11.31 5.09
CA PHE A 192 13.67 12.51 4.70
C PHE A 192 12.17 12.29 4.76
N LEU A 193 11.68 11.06 4.74
CA LEU A 193 10.24 10.80 4.77
C LEU A 193 9.68 11.19 6.14
N GLU A 194 8.93 12.30 6.19
CA GLU A 194 8.29 12.74 7.42
C GLU A 194 6.99 12.02 7.65
N ILE A 195 6.84 11.75 8.92
CA ILE A 195 5.74 11.01 9.43
C ILE A 195 4.81 11.93 10.22
N GLU A 196 4.20 12.94 9.59
CA GLU A 196 2.95 13.52 10.12
C GLU A 196 2.06 14.35 9.18
N GLN A 197 0.76 14.18 9.41
CA GLN A 197 -0.44 14.86 8.88
C GLN A 197 -0.66 14.88 7.36
N LEU A 198 -1.23 13.77 6.87
CA LEU A 198 -2.50 13.90 6.15
C LEU A 198 -3.39 14.88 6.92
N LYS A 199 -3.60 16.08 6.38
CA LYS A 199 -4.42 17.13 7.00
C LYS A 199 -5.76 16.59 7.52
N PRO A 200 -6.28 17.14 8.63
CA PRO A 200 -7.64 16.89 9.11
C PRO A 200 -8.69 17.67 8.30
N ASP A 201 -8.59 17.70 6.96
CA ASP A 201 -9.56 18.38 6.11
C ASP A 201 -10.66 17.39 5.68
N TYR A 202 -11.36 16.84 6.67
CA TYR A 202 -12.74 16.38 6.54
C TYR A 202 -13.46 16.81 7.84
N ILE A 203 -13.98 18.04 7.81
CA ILE A 203 -15.05 18.51 8.71
C ILE A 203 -16.38 18.11 8.08
#